data_AF-A0A166SGE7-F1
#
_entry.id   AF-A0A166SGE7-F1
#
_cell.length_a   1.000
_cell.length_b   1.000
_cell.length_c   1.000
_cell.angle_alpha   90.00
_cell.angle_beta   90.00
_cell.angle_gamma   90.00
#
_symmetry.space_group_name_H-M   'P 1'
#
loop_
_entity.id
_entity.type
_entity.pdbx_description
1 polymer ?
#
loop_
_entity_poly.entity_id
_entity_poly.type
_entity_poly.pdbx_seq_one_letter_code
_entity_poly.pdbx_strand_id
1 'polypeptide(L)'
;YWDDELQEEDIDIVCGVYRIYSGRNETQVSHSSWWPKPNIWNGSGLDVGYWSPTCEVWYQKRLQAIHDGTATLRTATQWRRALQFYKNTPRFMKAIRERSAKAIIGTNLTLG
;
A
#
# COMPACT_ATOMS: atom_id res chain seq x y z
N TYR A 1 -1.13 16.93 23.12
CA TYR A 1 -1.50 16.06 22.01
C TYR A 1 -0.59 16.44 20.86
N TRP A 2 0.38 15.58 20.55
CA TRP A 2 1.15 15.68 19.31
C TRP A 2 0.35 14.90 18.28
N ASP A 3 0.01 15.56 17.18
CA ASP A 3 -0.72 14.95 16.08
C ASP A 3 0.30 14.20 15.22
N ASP A 4 0.54 12.92 15.54
CA ASP A 4 1.46 12.03 14.81
C ASP A 4 0.87 11.58 13.45
N GLU A 5 -0.14 12.28 12.92
CA GLU A 5 -0.77 11.95 11.65
C GLU A 5 0.14 12.37 10.49
N LEU A 6 0.63 11.36 9.75
CA LEU A 6 1.44 11.55 8.56
C LEU A 6 0.63 12.29 7.49
N GLN A 7 1.09 13.47 7.09
CA GLN A 7 0.41 14.25 6.06
C GLN A 7 0.65 13.62 4.68
N GLU A 8 -0.20 13.95 3.70
CA GLU A 8 -0.03 13.39 2.34
C GLU A 8 1.33 13.75 1.72
N GLU A 9 1.87 14.92 2.08
CA GLU A 9 3.18 15.39 1.65
C GLU A 9 4.32 14.54 2.23
N ASP A 10 4.21 14.13 3.49
CA ASP A 10 5.17 13.22 4.12
C ASP A 10 5.14 11.85 3.45
N ILE A 11 3.93 11.35 3.12
CA ILE A 11 3.77 10.11 2.34
C ILE A 11 4.43 10.25 0.97
N ASP A 12 4.25 11.39 0.28
CA ASP A 12 4.86 11.67 -1.02
C ASP A 12 6.39 11.60 -0.94
N ILE A 13 6.97 12.19 0.09
CA ILE A 13 8.42 12.20 0.33
C ILE A 13 8.92 10.77 0.61
N VAL A 14 8.31 10.08 1.57
CA VAL A 14 8.72 8.71 1.96
C VAL A 14 8.60 7.72 0.81
N CYS A 15 7.55 7.86 -0.01
CA CYS A 15 7.34 6.97 -1.16
C CYS A 15 8.17 7.35 -2.40
N GLY A 16 8.87 8.49 -2.37
CA GLY A 16 9.63 9.01 -3.51
C GLY A 16 8.75 9.32 -4.71
N VAL A 17 7.70 10.13 -4.51
CA VAL A 17 6.73 10.51 -5.54
C VAL A 17 7.29 11.61 -6.44
N TYR A 18 7.16 11.40 -7.75
CA TYR A 18 7.43 12.37 -8.80
C TYR A 18 6.11 12.80 -9.43
N ARG A 19 5.92 14.13 -9.52
CA ARG A 19 4.80 14.77 -10.21
C ARG A 19 5.21 15.04 -11.65
N ILE A 20 4.58 14.35 -12.60
CA ILE A 20 4.90 14.42 -14.02
C ILE A 20 3.79 15.23 -14.70
N TYR A 21 4.16 16.41 -15.18
CA TYR A 21 3.27 17.34 -15.88
C TYR A 21 3.19 16.97 -17.36
N SER A 22 1.99 16.65 -17.85
CA SER A 22 1.79 16.39 -19.27
C SER A 22 1.51 17.72 -19.97
N GLY A 23 2.43 18.20 -20.81
CA GLY A 23 2.44 19.55 -21.39
C GLY A 23 1.27 19.95 -22.30
N ARG A 24 0.13 19.24 -22.26
CA ARG A 24 -1.11 19.61 -22.96
C ARG A 24 -2.06 20.46 -22.12
N ASN A 25 -2.02 20.36 -20.79
CA ASN A 25 -2.76 21.21 -19.84
C ASN A 25 -2.09 21.10 -18.46
N GLU A 26 -1.85 22.22 -17.77
CA GLU A 26 -1.26 22.27 -16.41
C GLU A 26 -2.05 21.46 -15.37
N THR A 27 -3.30 21.12 -15.67
CA THR A 27 -4.21 20.35 -14.81
C THR A 27 -4.02 18.83 -14.86
N GLN A 28 -3.25 18.29 -15.83
CA GLN A 28 -2.97 16.84 -15.89
C GLN A 28 -1.59 16.52 -15.31
N VAL A 29 -1.57 16.28 -14.00
CA VAL A 29 -0.39 15.79 -13.27
C VAL A 29 -0.55 14.28 -13.04
N SER A 30 0.43 13.50 -13.50
CA SER A 30 0.49 12.07 -13.18
C SER A 30 1.52 11.82 -12.08
N HIS A 31 1.17 10.97 -11.10
CA HIS A 31 2.04 10.66 -9.97
C HIS A 31 2.68 9.28 -10.19
N SER A 32 4.01 9.24 -10.14
CA SER A 32 4.77 7.99 -10.18
C SER A 32 5.75 7.93 -9.02
N SER A 33 5.98 6.74 -8.43
CA SER A 33 6.76 6.62 -7.20
C SER A 33 7.69 5.42 -7.19
N TRP A 34 8.71 5.48 -6.32
CA TRP A 34 9.65 4.38 -6.08
C TRP A 34 9.06 3.28 -5.20
N TRP A 35 8.22 3.66 -4.24
CA TRP A 35 7.50 2.76 -3.34
C TRP A 35 5.97 2.98 -3.40
N PRO A 36 5.15 1.95 -3.13
CA PRO A 36 3.71 2.10 -3.15
C PRO A 36 3.24 2.94 -1.96
N LYS A 37 2.29 3.85 -2.20
CA LYS A 37 1.61 4.59 -1.12
C LYS A 37 0.79 3.65 -0.21
N PRO A 38 0.54 4.02 1.06
CA PRO A 38 -0.25 3.21 1.99
C PRO A 38 -1.62 2.80 1.44
N ASN A 39 -2.33 3.70 0.77
CA ASN A 39 -3.63 3.41 0.16
C ASN A 39 -3.58 2.40 -1.01
N ILE A 40 -2.41 2.18 -1.62
CA ILE A 40 -2.19 1.15 -2.65
C ILE A 40 -1.71 -0.16 -2.04
N TRP A 41 -0.96 -0.09 -0.94
CA TRP A 41 -0.55 -1.26 -0.17
C TRP A 41 -1.74 -1.93 0.53
N ASN A 42 -2.62 -1.13 1.14
CA ASN A 42 -3.79 -1.61 1.86
C ASN A 42 -4.73 -2.38 0.93
N GLY A 43 -5.13 -3.59 1.35
CA GLY A 43 -5.93 -4.50 0.56
C GLY A 43 -5.18 -5.16 -0.60
N SER A 44 -3.85 -5.01 -0.69
CA SER A 44 -3.04 -5.77 -1.64
C SER A 44 -2.82 -7.22 -1.19
N GLY A 45 -2.24 -8.05 -2.06
CA GLY A 45 -1.89 -9.43 -1.73
C GLY A 45 -0.76 -9.57 -0.70
N LEU A 46 -0.07 -8.47 -0.36
CA LEU A 46 0.94 -8.42 0.70
C LEU A 46 0.40 -7.83 2.02
N ASP A 47 -0.82 -7.29 2.02
CA ASP A 47 -1.46 -6.71 3.22
C ASP A 47 -2.07 -7.80 4.12
N VAL A 48 -1.19 -8.57 4.77
CA VAL A 48 -1.54 -9.67 5.68
C VAL A 48 -1.55 -9.28 7.16
N GLY A 49 -1.45 -7.99 7.47
CA GLY A 49 -1.50 -7.45 8.83
C GLY A 49 -0.18 -7.47 9.60
N TYR A 50 0.89 -7.99 9.00
CA TYR A 50 2.26 -7.92 9.52
C TYR A 50 3.28 -7.97 8.37
N TRP A 51 4.54 -7.66 8.66
CA TRP A 51 5.63 -7.81 7.70
C TRP A 51 6.00 -9.30 7.54
N SER A 52 5.35 -9.96 6.58
CA SER A 52 5.59 -11.37 6.30
C SER A 52 6.91 -11.61 5.57
N PRO A 53 7.47 -12.83 5.59
CA PRO A 53 8.64 -13.18 4.78
C PRO A 53 8.45 -12.88 3.28
N THR A 54 7.22 -12.99 2.77
CA THR A 54 6.89 -12.63 1.39
C THR A 54 7.02 -11.11 1.15
N CYS A 55 6.66 -10.29 2.13
CA CYS A 55 6.84 -8.84 2.07
C CYS A 55 8.33 -8.49 1.99
N GLU A 56 9.16 -9.11 2.82
CA GLU A 56 10.62 -8.93 2.82
C GLU A 56 11.24 -9.32 1.48
N VAL A 57 10.91 -10.51 0.96
CA VAL A 57 11.41 -10.97 -0.34
C VAL A 57 11.01 -10.02 -1.46
N TRP A 58 9.78 -9.51 -1.46
CA TRP A 58 9.33 -8.54 -2.45
C TRP A 58 10.10 -7.21 -2.33
N TYR A 59 10.29 -6.70 -1.12
CA TYR A 59 10.98 -5.45 -0.85
C TYR A 59 12.44 -5.53 -1.32
N GLN A 60 13.16 -6.56 -0.89
CA GLN A 60 14.56 -6.78 -1.25
C GLN A 60 14.75 -6.91 -2.77
N LYS A 61 13.87 -7.66 -3.45
CA LYS A 61 13.90 -7.77 -4.92
C LYS A 61 13.73 -6.43 -5.61
N ARG A 62 12.80 -5.59 -5.13
CA ARG A 62 12.61 -4.27 -5.72
C ARG A 62 13.76 -3.33 -5.40
N LEU A 63 14.27 -3.35 -4.16
CA LEU A 63 15.42 -2.56 -3.74
C LEU A 63 16.64 -2.89 -4.61
N GLN A 64 16.92 -4.17 -4.82
CA GLN A 64 17.99 -4.62 -5.71
C GLN A 64 17.79 -4.09 -7.14
N ALA A 65 16.58 -4.20 -7.69
CA ALA A 65 16.29 -3.69 -9.03
C ALA A 65 16.46 -2.16 -9.16
N ILE A 66 16.24 -1.40 -8.08
CA ILE A 66 16.52 0.04 -8.03
C ILE A 66 18.03 0.28 -8.06
N HIS A 67 18.81 -0.45 -7.25
CA HIS A 67 20.27 -0.36 -7.25
C HIS A 67 20.90 -0.76 -8.59
N ASP A 68 20.35 -1.79 -9.24
CA ASP A 68 20.82 -2.26 -10.55
C ASP A 68 20.38 -1.35 -11.71
N GLY A 69 19.56 -0.32 -11.44
CA GLY A 69 19.02 0.58 -12.46
C GLY A 69 17.99 -0.08 -13.38
N THR A 70 17.46 -1.26 -13.02
CA THR A 70 16.49 -2.02 -13.82
C THR A 70 15.03 -1.71 -13.44
N ALA A 71 14.81 -1.10 -12.27
CA ALA A 71 13.50 -0.66 -11.84
C ALA A 71 13.12 0.71 -12.43
N THR A 72 11.84 0.88 -12.73
CA THR A 72 11.25 2.17 -13.08
C THR A 72 10.28 2.66 -12.00
N LEU A 73 10.05 3.98 -12.01
CA LEU A 73 8.95 4.61 -11.29
C LEU A 73 7.62 3.99 -11.74
N ARG A 74 6.70 3.82 -10.80
CA ARG A 74 5.40 3.20 -11.06
C ARG A 74 4.26 4.15 -10.73
N THR A 75 3.25 4.19 -11.60
CA THR A 75 1.96 4.83 -11.33
C THR A 75 1.13 3.98 -10.35
N ALA A 76 0.10 4.57 -9.77
CA ALA A 76 -0.84 3.85 -8.88
C ALA A 76 -1.41 2.57 -9.52
N THR A 77 -1.72 2.59 -10.82
CA THR A 77 -2.23 1.41 -11.54
C THR A 77 -1.17 0.33 -11.71
N GLN A 78 0.08 0.71 -12.01
CA GLN A 78 1.19 -0.24 -12.09
C GLN A 78 1.51 -0.86 -10.72
N TRP A 79 1.35 -0.11 -9.64
CA TRP A 79 1.49 -0.62 -8.28
C TRP A 79 0.42 -1.64 -7.92
N ARG A 80 -0.86 -1.33 -8.16
CA ARG A 80 -1.95 -2.29 -7.91
C ARG A 80 -1.72 -3.63 -8.60
N ARG A 81 -1.19 -3.62 -9.83
CA ARG A 81 -0.82 -4.83 -10.56
C ARG A 81 0.39 -5.54 -9.93
N ALA A 82 1.43 -4.79 -9.55
CA ALA A 82 2.63 -5.36 -8.94
C ALA A 82 2.39 -5.99 -7.56
N LEU A 83 1.37 -5.53 -6.83
CA LEU A 83 1.04 -5.99 -5.48
C LEU A 83 -0.12 -7.00 -5.43
N GLN A 84 -0.67 -7.44 -6.58
CA GLN A 84 -1.80 -8.37 -6.60
C GLN A 84 -1.47 -9.75 -6.00
N PHE A 85 -0.22 -10.21 -6.09
CA PHE A 85 0.29 -11.50 -5.57
C PHE A 85 -0.78 -12.61 -5.59
N TYR A 86 -1.08 -13.20 -4.44
CA TYR A 86 -2.16 -14.15 -4.27
C TYR A 86 -3.50 -13.41 -4.30
N LYS A 87 -4.22 -13.53 -5.43
CA LYS A 87 -5.50 -12.86 -5.67
C LYS A 87 -6.55 -13.05 -4.57
N ASN A 88 -6.47 -14.14 -3.82
CA ASN A 88 -7.41 -14.47 -2.74
C ASN A 88 -7.03 -13.85 -1.39
N THR A 89 -5.77 -13.42 -1.20
CA THR A 89 -5.29 -12.86 0.07
C THR A 89 -6.12 -11.66 0.54
N PRO A 90 -6.44 -10.65 -0.31
CA PRO A 90 -7.23 -9.51 0.14
C PRO A 90 -8.59 -9.92 0.72
N ARG A 91 -9.28 -10.84 0.05
CA ARG A 91 -10.60 -11.33 0.50
C ARG A 91 -10.48 -12.11 1.80
N PHE A 92 -9.48 -12.98 1.91
CA PHE A 92 -9.22 -13.76 3.12
C PHE A 92 -8.87 -12.86 4.31
N MET A 93 -7.95 -11.91 4.12
CA MET A 93 -7.55 -10.97 5.17
C MET A 93 -8.67 -10.07 5.62
N LYS A 94 -9.53 -9.60 4.69
CA LYS A 94 -10.75 -8.86 5.04
C LYS A 94 -11.65 -9.69 5.95
N ALA A 95 -11.93 -10.94 5.58
CA ALA A 95 -12.76 -11.84 6.38
C ALA A 95 -12.17 -12.14 7.76
N ILE A 96 -10.84 -12.31 7.87
CA ILE A 96 -10.15 -12.45 9.16
C ILE A 96 -10.35 -11.20 10.00
N ARG A 97 -10.01 -10.02 9.48
CA ARG A 97 -10.10 -8.75 10.22
C ARG A 97 -11.52 -8.52 10.75
N GLU A 98 -12.53 -8.74 9.92
CA GLU A 98 -13.94 -8.60 10.31
C GLU A 98 -14.35 -9.59 11.42
N ARG A 99 -13.96 -10.86 11.30
CA ARG A 99 -14.31 -11.89 12.30
C ARG A 99 -13.55 -11.69 13.61
N SER A 100 -12.27 -11.35 13.54
CA SER A 100 -11.45 -11.02 14.71
C SER A 100 -11.98 -9.80 15.45
N ALA A 101 -12.34 -8.73 14.73
CA ALA A 101 -12.94 -7.53 15.34
C ALA A 101 -14.23 -7.87 16.10
N LYS A 102 -15.12 -8.67 15.51
CA LYS A 102 -16.36 -9.13 16.17
C LYS A 102 -16.08 -9.94 17.45
N ALA A 103 -15.08 -10.83 17.41
CA ALA A 103 -14.71 -11.63 18.57
C ALA A 103 -14.11 -10.78 19.71
N ILE A 104 -13.31 -9.77 19.37
CA ILE A 104 -12.63 -8.89 20.34
C ILE A 104 -13.59 -7.88 20.97
N ILE A 105 -14.46 -7.25 20.17
CA ILE A 105 -15.44 -6.25 20.65
C ILE A 105 -16.53 -6.92 21.50
N GLY A 106 -16.72 -8.24 21.34
CA GLY A 106 -17.65 -9.01 22.12
C GLY A 106 -19.08 -8.85 21.61
N THR A 107 -19.72 -9.98 21.33
CA THR A 107 -21.18 -10.13 21.41
C THR A 107 -21.62 -9.88 22.87
N ASN A 108 -21.66 -8.62 23.30
CA ASN A 108 -22.25 -8.16 24.56
C ASN A 108 -23.28 -7.03 24.30
N LEU A 109 -24.00 -7.11 23.18
CA LEU A 109 -25.23 -6.36 22.94
C LEU A 109 -26.40 -7.33 22.74
N THR A 110 -26.53 -8.32 23.64
CA THR A 110 -27.79 -8.99 23.91
C THR A 110 -27.82 -9.30 25.40
N LEU A 111 -28.30 -8.36 26.20
CA LEU A 111 -29.05 -8.56 27.45
C LEU A 111 -29.43 -7.17 27.98
N GLY A 112 -30.73 -6.86 27.89
CA GLY A 112 -31.34 -5.59 28.27
C GLY A 112 -32.54 -5.30 27.38
#